data_AF-A0A259BLX3-F1
#
_entry.id   AF-A0A259BLX3-F1
#
_cell.length_a   1.000
_cell.length_b   1.000
_cell.length_c   1.000
_cell.angle_alpha   90.00
_cell.angle_beta   90.00
_cell.angle_gamma   90.00
#
_symmetry.space_group_name_H-M   'P 1'
#
loop_
_entity.id
_entity.type
_entity.pdbx_description
1 polymer ?
#
loop_
_entity_poly.entity_id
_entity_poly.type
_entity_poly.pdbx_seq_one_letter_code
_entity_poly.pdbx_strand_id
1 'polypeptide(L)'
;ERLASGAFTDRAELGQAYLDAASHAYGGAEGAARESGGAFSQRVAQADALIHTSDDAGRDLLDGGADVAFVGGFAAAAALLGKAADLVMLNTADPQRPRARPLAEALARLVHGRVSARFIAGQMRHGPRGASELLETVDRLVAFAETTGMVASDLMDRLHDAYLGDPEVRAFLLRENPAAAREMARRFSDARRRGLWHARRNDLDHDLEALAAEARTAGVTAEAAE
;
A
#
# COMPACT_ATOMS: atom_id res chain seq x y z
N GLU A 1 3.77 11.72 -0.40
CA GLU A 1 4.47 12.30 0.76
C GLU A 1 3.80 11.95 2.09
N ARG A 2 2.56 12.38 2.36
CA ARG A 2 1.85 12.09 3.62
C ARG A 2 1.82 10.60 4.02
N LEU A 3 1.57 9.71 3.06
CA LEU A 3 1.62 8.26 3.30
C LEU A 3 3.02 7.78 3.71
N ALA A 4 4.06 8.27 3.02
CA ALA A 4 5.44 7.86 3.27
C ALA A 4 5.97 8.38 4.63
N SER A 5 5.57 9.58 5.04
CA SER A 5 5.94 10.13 6.34
C SER A 5 5.05 9.64 7.49
N GLY A 6 3.87 9.08 7.19
CA GLY A 6 2.83 8.79 8.17
C GLY A 6 2.22 10.04 8.83
N ALA A 7 2.56 11.25 8.35
CA ALA A 7 2.14 12.53 8.91
C ALA A 7 0.72 12.89 8.45
N PHE A 8 -0.25 12.11 8.89
CA PHE A 8 -1.68 12.36 8.72
C PHE A 8 -2.48 11.72 9.85
N THR A 9 -3.55 12.39 10.25
CA THR A 9 -4.39 11.98 11.38
C THR A 9 -5.43 10.96 10.94
N ASP A 10 -6.14 11.25 9.84
CA ASP A 10 -7.24 10.44 9.35
C ASP A 10 -7.28 10.38 7.81
N ARG A 11 -8.25 9.62 7.28
CA ARG A 11 -8.46 9.47 5.83
C ARG A 11 -8.96 10.77 5.18
N ALA A 12 -9.67 11.63 5.91
CA ALA A 12 -10.17 12.90 5.37
C ALA A 12 -9.00 13.84 5.01
N GLU A 13 -7.96 13.86 5.84
CA GLU A 13 -6.73 14.60 5.56
C GLU A 13 -6.02 14.12 4.27
N LEU A 14 -6.06 12.82 3.97
CA LEU A 14 -5.54 12.26 2.72
C LEU A 14 -6.42 12.65 1.51
N GLY A 15 -7.74 12.63 1.68
CA GLY A 15 -8.69 13.05 0.65
C GLY A 15 -8.53 14.53 0.29
N GLN A 16 -8.34 15.39 1.29
CA GLN A 16 -8.09 16.82 1.07
C GLN A 16 -6.77 17.04 0.32
N ALA A 17 -5.68 16.37 0.73
CA ALA A 17 -4.40 16.47 0.04
C ALA A 17 -4.47 16.06 -1.44
N TYR A 18 -5.28 15.04 -1.76
CA TYR A 18 -5.50 14.62 -3.14
C TYR A 18 -6.23 15.70 -3.97
N LEU A 19 -7.28 16.31 -3.40
CA LEU A 19 -8.00 17.40 -4.07
C LEU A 19 -7.12 18.65 -4.27
N ASP A 20 -6.30 18.99 -3.27
CA ASP A 20 -5.38 20.13 -3.34
C ASP A 20 -4.31 19.93 -4.42
N ALA A 21 -3.81 18.70 -4.57
CA ALA A 21 -2.86 18.34 -5.62
C ALA A 21 -3.46 18.41 -7.03
N ALA A 22 -4.77 18.15 -7.17
CA ALA A 22 -5.51 18.17 -8.44
C ALA A 22 -6.26 19.50 -8.66
N SER A 23 -5.59 20.63 -8.43
CA SER A 23 -6.20 21.97 -8.39
C SER A 23 -6.38 22.64 -9.75
N HIS A 24 -5.75 22.13 -10.82
CA HIS A 24 -5.71 22.79 -12.14
C HIS A 24 -6.47 22.03 -13.22
N ALA A 25 -7.13 22.79 -14.11
CA ALA A 25 -7.68 22.30 -15.37
C ALA A 25 -6.77 22.71 -16.54
N TYR A 26 -6.67 21.84 -17.54
CA TYR A 26 -5.84 22.05 -18.73
C TYR A 26 -6.72 22.10 -19.97
N GLY A 27 -6.45 23.02 -20.90
CA GLY A 27 -7.23 23.12 -22.14
C GLY A 27 -6.70 24.13 -23.16
N GLY A 28 -7.39 24.21 -24.29
CA GLY A 28 -6.95 24.99 -25.46
C GLY A 28 -5.84 24.29 -26.24
N ALA A 29 -5.47 24.85 -27.39
CA ALA A 29 -4.46 24.26 -28.29
C ALA A 29 -3.08 24.11 -27.63
N GLU A 30 -2.74 25.03 -26.73
CA GLU A 30 -1.43 25.06 -26.03
C GLU A 30 -1.45 24.31 -24.69
N GLY A 31 -2.59 23.72 -24.28
CA GLY A 31 -2.69 23.01 -22.99
C GLY A 31 -2.48 23.90 -21.76
N ALA A 32 -2.95 25.15 -21.80
CA ALA A 32 -2.75 26.10 -20.72
C ALA A 32 -3.41 25.64 -19.40
N ALA A 33 -2.65 25.65 -18.31
CA ALA A 33 -3.14 25.33 -16.97
C ALA A 33 -3.87 26.53 -16.35
N ARG A 34 -5.00 26.28 -15.68
CA ARG A 34 -5.75 27.28 -14.92
C ARG A 34 -6.27 26.65 -13.64
N GLU A 35 -6.26 27.41 -12.53
CA GLU A 35 -6.91 26.95 -11.31
C GLU A 35 -8.38 26.62 -11.58
N SER A 36 -8.82 25.46 -11.12
CA SER A 36 -10.13 24.90 -11.43
C SER A 36 -11.24 25.39 -10.50
N GLY A 37 -10.91 26.11 -9.43
CA GLY A 37 -11.87 26.64 -8.46
C GLY A 37 -12.75 25.57 -7.80
N GLY A 38 -12.24 24.35 -7.64
CA GLY A 38 -12.98 23.22 -7.05
C GLY A 38 -13.83 22.41 -8.05
N ALA A 39 -13.72 22.69 -9.36
CA ALA A 39 -14.42 21.90 -10.38
C ALA A 39 -14.06 20.41 -10.32
N PHE A 40 -12.81 20.06 -9.99
CA PHE A 40 -12.41 18.67 -9.81
C PHE A 40 -13.17 18.00 -8.65
N SER A 41 -13.27 18.66 -7.48
CA SER A 41 -14.04 18.14 -6.35
C SER A 41 -15.51 17.90 -6.71
N GLN A 42 -16.13 18.77 -7.51
CA GLN A 42 -17.51 18.57 -7.99
C GLN A 42 -17.63 17.33 -8.89
N ARG A 43 -16.62 17.07 -9.74
CA ARG A 43 -16.59 15.86 -10.57
C ARG A 43 -16.42 14.60 -9.72
N VAL A 44 -15.54 14.62 -8.73
CA VAL A 44 -15.36 13.50 -7.78
C VAL A 44 -16.66 13.23 -7.02
N ALA A 45 -17.37 14.27 -6.58
CA ALA A 45 -18.66 14.14 -5.88
C ALA A 45 -19.79 13.53 -6.75
N GLN A 46 -19.62 13.49 -8.08
CA GLN A 46 -20.58 12.92 -9.02
C GLN A 46 -20.11 11.59 -9.63
N ALA A 47 -18.89 11.15 -9.33
CA ALA A 47 -18.33 9.94 -9.91
C ALA A 47 -18.92 8.68 -9.27
N ASP A 48 -19.48 7.80 -10.10
CA ASP A 48 -19.94 6.48 -9.65
C ASP A 48 -18.77 5.48 -9.55
N ALA A 49 -17.72 5.66 -10.36
CA ALA A 49 -16.56 4.78 -10.38
C ALA A 49 -15.27 5.48 -10.79
N LEU A 50 -14.15 4.92 -10.34
CA LEU A 50 -12.81 5.14 -10.90
C LEU A 50 -12.38 3.89 -11.64
N ILE A 51 -11.97 4.06 -12.90
CA ILE A 51 -11.31 3.00 -13.68
C ILE A 51 -9.82 3.33 -13.74
N HIS A 52 -9.00 2.48 -13.15
CA HIS A 52 -7.54 2.60 -13.19
C HIS A 52 -6.94 1.52 -14.10
N THR A 53 -6.22 1.94 -15.13
CA THR A 53 -5.72 1.05 -16.17
C THR A 53 -4.26 0.67 -15.93
N SER A 54 -3.92 -0.60 -16.15
CA SER A 54 -2.54 -1.11 -16.13
C SER A 54 -2.29 -1.95 -17.40
N ASP A 55 -1.25 -1.59 -18.14
CA ASP A 55 -0.82 -2.21 -19.39
C ASP A 55 0.50 -2.98 -19.25
N ASP A 56 1.29 -2.68 -18.21
CA ASP A 56 2.53 -3.39 -17.90
C ASP A 56 2.27 -4.66 -17.07
N ALA A 57 2.63 -5.83 -17.62
CA ALA A 57 2.52 -7.11 -16.90
C ALA A 57 3.59 -7.29 -15.80
N GLY A 58 4.67 -6.49 -15.84
CA GLY A 58 5.78 -6.54 -14.89
C GLY A 58 5.59 -5.64 -13.66
N ARG A 59 4.52 -4.83 -13.63
CA ARG A 59 4.20 -3.95 -12.50
C ARG A 59 2.77 -4.17 -12.03
N ASP A 60 2.56 -4.14 -10.72
CA ASP A 60 1.25 -4.22 -10.11
C ASP A 60 1.01 -3.15 -9.04
N LEU A 61 -0.19 -3.14 -8.45
CA LEU A 61 -0.62 -2.13 -7.48
C LEU A 61 0.25 -2.07 -6.22
N LEU A 62 0.96 -3.16 -5.90
CA LEU A 62 1.84 -3.23 -4.74
C LEU A 62 3.28 -2.84 -5.09
N ASP A 63 3.54 -2.38 -6.32
CA ASP A 63 4.85 -1.89 -6.78
C ASP A 63 4.87 -0.35 -6.91
N GLY A 64 5.58 0.33 -6.02
CA GLY A 64 5.68 1.77 -6.01
C GLY A 64 4.47 2.47 -5.38
N GLY A 65 4.59 3.79 -5.18
CA GLY A 65 3.60 4.59 -4.45
C GLY A 65 2.55 5.29 -5.34
N ALA A 66 2.72 5.26 -6.66
CA ALA A 66 1.91 6.05 -7.58
C ALA A 66 0.45 5.55 -7.62
N ASP A 67 0.24 4.24 -7.70
CA ASP A 67 -1.07 3.63 -7.79
C ASP A 67 -1.92 3.89 -6.54
N VAL A 68 -1.34 3.71 -5.35
CA VAL A 68 -2.04 4.02 -4.10
C VAL A 68 -2.27 5.52 -3.92
N ALA A 69 -1.33 6.38 -4.34
CA ALA A 69 -1.54 7.82 -4.31
C ALA A 69 -2.70 8.26 -5.21
N PHE A 70 -2.85 7.62 -6.38
CA PHE A 70 -3.91 7.93 -7.33
C PHE A 70 -5.25 7.29 -6.94
N VAL A 71 -5.30 5.96 -6.88
CA VAL A 71 -6.52 5.19 -6.60
C VAL A 71 -6.98 5.41 -5.16
N GLY A 72 -6.05 5.31 -4.21
CA GLY A 72 -6.32 5.54 -2.80
C GLY A 72 -6.67 7.01 -2.51
N GLY A 73 -5.92 7.96 -3.09
CA GLY A 73 -6.21 9.37 -2.95
C GLY A 73 -7.60 9.74 -3.47
N PHE A 74 -7.99 9.23 -4.64
CA PHE A 74 -9.34 9.38 -5.17
C PHE A 74 -10.38 8.79 -4.22
N ALA A 75 -10.16 7.57 -3.72
CA ALA A 75 -11.09 6.93 -2.79
C ALA A 75 -11.26 7.73 -1.49
N ALA A 76 -10.18 8.31 -0.96
CA ALA A 76 -10.23 9.17 0.22
C ALA A 76 -10.98 10.47 -0.06
N ALA A 77 -10.76 11.10 -1.22
CA ALA A 77 -11.45 12.31 -1.63
C ALA A 77 -12.95 12.07 -1.88
N ALA A 78 -13.32 10.97 -2.54
CA ALA A 78 -14.70 10.57 -2.72
C ALA A 78 -15.40 10.38 -1.37
N ALA A 79 -14.78 9.67 -0.43
CA ALA A 79 -15.33 9.46 0.90
C ALA A 79 -15.51 10.77 1.68
N LEU A 80 -14.54 11.68 1.61
CA LEU A 80 -14.62 13.02 2.18
C LEU A 80 -15.84 13.81 1.66
N LEU A 81 -16.17 13.62 0.38
CA LEU A 81 -17.31 14.25 -0.29
C LEU A 81 -18.63 13.46 -0.12
N GLY A 82 -18.66 12.44 0.75
CA GLY A 82 -19.85 11.63 1.01
C GLY A 82 -20.18 10.61 -0.09
N LYS A 83 -19.18 10.21 -0.89
CA LYS A 83 -19.31 9.24 -1.98
C LYS A 83 -18.52 7.97 -1.73
N ALA A 84 -19.12 6.84 -2.10
CA ALA A 84 -18.47 5.54 -2.15
C ALA A 84 -18.45 5.09 -3.62
N ALA A 85 -17.46 5.58 -4.37
CA ALA A 85 -17.30 5.22 -5.78
C ALA A 85 -16.69 3.82 -5.92
N ASP A 86 -17.13 3.07 -6.94
CA ASP A 86 -16.54 1.78 -7.29
C ASP A 86 -15.10 1.97 -7.79
N LEU A 87 -14.17 1.15 -7.29
CA LEU A 87 -12.77 1.19 -7.70
C LEU A 87 -12.49 -0.02 -8.59
N VAL A 88 -12.31 0.21 -9.89
CA VAL A 88 -12.15 -0.83 -10.91
C VAL A 88 -10.75 -0.79 -11.49
N MET A 89 -10.02 -1.90 -11.35
CA MET A 89 -8.68 -2.11 -11.87
C MET A 89 -8.78 -2.82 -13.22
N LEU A 90 -8.48 -2.12 -14.31
CA LEU A 90 -8.55 -2.62 -15.68
C LEU A 90 -7.15 -3.04 -16.15
N ASN A 91 -6.90 -4.34 -16.23
CA ASN A 91 -5.68 -4.86 -16.82
C ASN A 91 -5.84 -4.99 -18.34
N THR A 92 -4.99 -4.30 -19.09
CA THR A 92 -4.92 -4.28 -20.56
C THR A 92 -3.58 -4.82 -21.09
N ALA A 93 -2.80 -5.52 -20.27
CA ALA A 93 -1.51 -6.10 -20.68
C ALA A 93 -1.64 -7.14 -21.80
N ASP A 94 -2.81 -7.78 -21.89
CA ASP A 94 -3.28 -8.45 -23.11
C ASP A 94 -4.39 -7.60 -23.75
N PRO A 95 -4.09 -6.80 -24.80
CA PRO A 95 -5.07 -5.93 -25.45
C PRO A 95 -6.25 -6.69 -26.06
N GLN A 96 -6.09 -7.98 -26.37
CA GLN A 96 -7.17 -8.80 -26.92
C GLN A 96 -8.11 -9.34 -25.82
N ARG A 97 -7.70 -9.28 -24.56
CA ARG A 97 -8.43 -9.85 -23.42
C ARG A 97 -8.36 -8.96 -22.18
N PRO A 98 -8.87 -7.72 -22.24
CA PRO A 98 -8.88 -6.82 -21.09
C PRO A 98 -9.65 -7.44 -19.92
N ARG A 99 -9.17 -7.25 -18.70
CA ARG A 99 -9.79 -7.80 -17.48
C ARG A 99 -9.99 -6.70 -16.44
N ALA A 100 -11.25 -6.35 -16.19
CA ALA A 100 -11.65 -5.46 -15.11
C ALA A 100 -11.89 -6.25 -13.82
N ARG A 101 -11.46 -5.70 -12.68
CA ARG A 101 -11.72 -6.27 -11.34
C ARG A 101 -12.01 -5.17 -10.32
N PRO A 102 -12.84 -5.42 -9.31
CA PRO A 102 -12.88 -4.57 -8.13
C PRO A 102 -11.49 -4.52 -7.46
N LEU A 103 -11.13 -3.37 -6.88
CA LEU A 103 -9.84 -3.19 -6.18
C LEU A 103 -9.59 -4.27 -5.13
N ALA A 104 -10.61 -4.65 -4.35
CA ALA A 104 -10.48 -5.68 -3.32
C ALA A 104 -10.08 -7.05 -3.91
N GLU A 105 -10.66 -7.45 -5.04
CA GLU A 105 -10.30 -8.68 -5.74
C GLU A 105 -8.87 -8.59 -6.31
N ALA A 106 -8.51 -7.43 -6.90
CA ALA A 106 -7.18 -7.20 -7.43
C ALA A 106 -6.11 -7.34 -6.33
N LEU A 107 -6.29 -6.67 -5.19
CA LEU A 107 -5.38 -6.76 -4.04
C LEU A 107 -5.30 -8.18 -3.48
N ALA A 108 -6.43 -8.88 -3.32
CA ALA A 108 -6.44 -10.25 -2.83
C ALA A 108 -5.63 -11.20 -3.74
N ARG A 109 -5.76 -11.05 -5.06
CA ARG A 109 -4.99 -11.81 -6.04
C ARG A 109 -3.49 -11.53 -5.92
N LEU A 110 -3.11 -10.25 -5.77
CA LEU A 110 -1.71 -9.85 -5.63
C LEU A 110 -1.12 -10.42 -4.33
N VAL A 111 -1.79 -10.25 -3.20
CA VAL A 111 -1.37 -10.82 -1.91
C VAL A 111 -1.20 -12.34 -2.02
N HIS A 112 -2.12 -13.05 -2.67
CA HIS A 112 -1.98 -14.50 -2.89
C HIS A 112 -0.67 -14.88 -3.62
N GLY A 113 -0.26 -14.10 -4.61
CA GLY A 113 1.04 -14.28 -5.28
C GLY A 113 2.23 -13.96 -4.38
N ARG A 114 2.12 -12.85 -3.62
CA ARG A 114 3.19 -12.32 -2.76
C ARG A 114 3.47 -13.16 -1.51
N VAL A 115 2.53 -13.98 -1.07
CA VAL A 115 2.74 -14.94 0.04
C VAL A 115 3.17 -16.34 -0.43
N SER A 116 3.31 -16.55 -1.73
CA SER A 116 3.73 -17.86 -2.24
C SER A 116 5.20 -18.14 -1.90
N ALA A 117 5.51 -19.39 -1.55
CA ALA A 117 6.89 -19.82 -1.29
C ALA A 117 7.84 -19.50 -2.46
N ARG A 118 7.34 -19.60 -3.71
CA ARG A 118 8.12 -19.25 -4.90
C ARG A 118 8.51 -17.77 -4.92
N PHE A 119 7.58 -16.87 -4.59
CA PHE A 119 7.86 -15.43 -4.58
C PHE A 119 8.84 -15.10 -3.45
N ILE A 120 8.57 -15.57 -2.23
CA ILE A 120 9.39 -15.30 -1.04
C ILE A 120 10.82 -15.82 -1.24
N ALA A 121 10.98 -17.08 -1.63
CA ALA A 121 12.30 -17.65 -1.95
C ALA A 121 12.95 -16.94 -3.16
N GLY A 122 12.14 -16.37 -4.05
CA GLY A 122 12.55 -15.42 -5.09
C GLY A 122 13.30 -14.23 -4.51
N GLN A 123 12.62 -13.47 -3.66
CA GLN A 123 13.15 -12.27 -3.03
C GLN A 123 14.35 -12.59 -2.14
N MET A 124 14.32 -13.69 -1.38
CA MET A 124 15.40 -14.04 -0.46
C MET A 124 16.77 -14.28 -1.11
N ARG A 125 16.83 -14.50 -2.43
CA ARG A 125 18.11 -14.59 -3.18
C ARG A 125 18.77 -13.24 -3.44
N HIS A 126 18.11 -12.13 -3.13
CA HIS A 126 18.56 -10.77 -3.45
C HIS A 126 18.92 -9.94 -2.20
N GLY A 127 19.19 -10.62 -1.07
CA GLY A 127 19.69 -9.99 0.15
C GLY A 127 18.89 -8.75 0.58
N PRO A 128 19.54 -7.60 0.85
CA PRO A 128 18.86 -6.40 1.31
C PRO A 128 17.78 -5.88 0.35
N ARG A 129 17.98 -6.01 -0.98
CA ARG A 129 16.97 -5.59 -1.98
C ARG A 129 15.75 -6.50 -1.89
N GLY A 130 15.96 -7.81 -1.74
CA GLY A 130 14.89 -8.78 -1.53
C GLY A 130 14.02 -8.43 -0.32
N ALA A 131 14.66 -8.10 0.80
CA ALA A 131 13.96 -7.68 2.02
C ALA A 131 13.16 -6.38 1.83
N SER A 132 13.70 -5.40 1.10
CA SER A 132 12.98 -4.16 0.77
C SER A 132 11.73 -4.40 -0.07
N GLU A 133 11.73 -5.37 -0.99
CA GLU A 133 10.57 -5.72 -1.81
C GLU A 133 9.44 -6.37 -0.99
N LEU A 134 9.80 -7.17 0.01
CA LEU A 134 8.83 -7.69 0.98
C LEU A 134 8.22 -6.55 1.78
N LEU A 135 9.02 -5.57 2.21
CA LEU A 135 8.53 -4.40 2.93
C LEU A 135 7.59 -3.58 2.04
N GLU A 136 7.98 -3.33 0.80
CA GLU A 136 7.18 -2.54 -0.13
C GLU A 136 5.77 -3.16 -0.28
N THR A 137 5.69 -4.48 -0.39
CA THR A 137 4.40 -5.20 -0.41
C THR A 137 3.52 -4.87 0.81
N VAL A 138 4.09 -4.91 2.02
CA VAL A 138 3.39 -4.59 3.27
C VAL A 138 2.98 -3.12 3.30
N ASP A 139 3.91 -2.22 2.98
CA ASP A 139 3.68 -0.77 2.99
C ASP A 139 2.54 -0.37 2.04
N ARG A 140 2.55 -0.90 0.80
CA ARG A 140 1.49 -0.60 -0.18
C ARG A 140 0.15 -1.14 0.25
N LEU A 141 0.08 -2.36 0.78
CA LEU A 141 -1.20 -2.91 1.25
C LEU A 141 -1.78 -2.07 2.40
N VAL A 142 -0.96 -1.69 3.37
CA VAL A 142 -1.39 -0.81 4.48
C VAL A 142 -1.80 0.56 3.96
N ALA A 143 -1.06 1.14 3.02
CA ALA A 143 -1.43 2.42 2.40
C ALA A 143 -2.78 2.34 1.66
N PHE A 144 -3.08 1.23 0.99
CA PHE A 144 -4.42 1.01 0.42
C PHE A 144 -5.49 0.91 1.51
N ALA A 145 -5.20 0.27 2.65
CA ALA A 145 -6.13 0.23 3.76
C ALA A 145 -6.40 1.64 4.33
N GLU A 146 -5.34 2.43 4.54
CA GLU A 146 -5.40 3.81 5.06
C GLU A 146 -6.20 4.75 4.14
N THR A 147 -6.10 4.55 2.83
CA THR A 147 -6.71 5.43 1.82
C THR A 147 -8.11 5.00 1.38
N THR A 148 -8.41 3.70 1.41
CA THR A 148 -9.67 3.15 0.86
C THR A 148 -10.60 2.57 1.91
N GLY A 149 -10.08 2.06 3.02
CA GLY A 149 -10.85 1.27 3.98
C GLY A 149 -11.41 -0.06 3.41
N MET A 150 -10.97 -0.49 2.23
CA MET A 150 -11.51 -1.67 1.52
C MET A 150 -10.63 -2.92 1.65
N VAL A 151 -9.48 -2.81 2.32
CA VAL A 151 -8.55 -3.94 2.51
C VAL A 151 -9.05 -4.81 3.64
N ALA A 152 -9.32 -6.08 3.35
CA ALA A 152 -9.75 -7.05 4.35
C ALA A 152 -8.60 -7.43 5.30
N SER A 153 -8.92 -7.63 6.59
CA SER A 153 -7.93 -8.01 7.61
C SER A 153 -7.23 -9.34 7.31
N ASP A 154 -7.88 -10.28 6.60
CA ASP A 154 -7.24 -11.56 6.26
C ASP A 154 -6.08 -11.41 5.27
N LEU A 155 -6.05 -10.34 4.47
CA LEU A 155 -4.91 -10.04 3.60
C LEU A 155 -3.69 -9.62 4.41
N MET A 156 -3.90 -8.87 5.49
CA MET A 156 -2.84 -8.49 6.42
C MET A 156 -2.37 -9.69 7.25
N ASP A 157 -3.31 -10.54 7.71
CA ASP A 157 -2.97 -11.80 8.39
C ASP A 157 -2.05 -12.66 7.50
N ARG A 158 -2.39 -12.83 6.22
CA ARG A 158 -1.59 -13.62 5.27
C ARG A 158 -0.17 -13.07 5.08
N LEU A 159 -0.02 -11.76 4.93
CA LEU A 159 1.31 -11.15 4.78
C LEU A 159 2.12 -11.27 6.08
N HIS A 160 1.48 -10.99 7.22
CA HIS A 160 2.12 -11.12 8.52
C HIS A 160 2.63 -12.55 8.75
N ASP A 161 1.77 -13.54 8.56
CA ASP A 161 2.13 -14.94 8.76
C ASP A 161 3.25 -15.39 7.83
N ALA A 162 3.22 -14.97 6.56
CA ALA A 162 4.21 -15.36 5.57
C ALA A 162 5.58 -14.67 5.76
N TYR A 163 5.60 -13.42 6.22
CA TYR A 163 6.84 -12.63 6.27
C TYR A 163 7.45 -12.55 7.66
N LEU A 164 6.62 -12.46 8.70
CA LEU A 164 7.03 -12.28 10.09
C LEU A 164 6.74 -13.51 10.96
N GLY A 165 5.69 -14.27 10.63
CA GLY A 165 5.33 -15.52 11.31
C GLY A 165 6.21 -16.72 10.90
N ASP A 166 6.76 -16.71 9.69
CA ASP A 166 7.71 -17.73 9.24
C ASP A 166 9.13 -17.44 9.80
N PRO A 167 9.72 -18.38 10.59
CA PRO A 167 11.02 -18.15 11.21
C PRO A 167 12.17 -17.94 10.23
N GLU A 168 12.14 -18.58 9.06
CA GLU A 168 13.19 -18.46 8.05
C GLU A 168 13.14 -17.09 7.38
N VAL A 169 11.93 -16.63 7.04
CA VAL A 169 11.72 -15.31 6.41
C VAL A 169 12.02 -14.19 7.40
N ARG A 170 11.57 -14.32 8.66
CA ARG A 170 11.89 -13.34 9.72
C ARG A 170 13.40 -13.24 9.97
N ALA A 171 14.10 -14.38 10.04
CA ALA A 171 15.55 -14.39 10.20
C ALA A 171 16.28 -13.76 9.00
N PHE A 172 15.80 -13.99 7.78
CA PHE A 172 16.29 -13.32 6.58
C PHE A 172 16.10 -11.80 6.67
N LEU A 173 14.90 -11.32 7.02
CA LEU A 173 14.62 -9.89 7.14
C LEU A 173 15.52 -9.21 8.17
N LEU A 174 15.66 -9.81 9.36
CA LEU A 174 16.49 -9.27 10.45
C LEU A 174 17.97 -9.21 10.08
N ARG A 175 18.47 -10.20 9.31
CA ARG A 175 19.87 -10.27 8.90
C ARG A 175 20.19 -9.32 7.74
N GLU A 176 19.36 -9.34 6.69
CA GLU A 176 19.67 -8.64 5.43
C GLU A 176 19.21 -7.19 5.42
N ASN A 177 18.11 -6.87 6.12
CA ASN A 177 17.60 -5.50 6.19
C ASN A 177 16.79 -5.29 7.47
N PRO A 178 17.46 -5.11 8.63
CA PRO A 178 16.77 -4.89 9.90
C PRO A 178 15.90 -3.62 9.89
N ALA A 179 16.27 -2.60 9.11
CA ALA A 179 15.42 -1.41 8.92
C ALA A 179 14.07 -1.78 8.27
N ALA A 180 14.08 -2.68 7.29
CA ALA A 180 12.85 -3.17 6.66
C ALA A 180 11.98 -3.99 7.62
N ALA A 181 12.59 -4.87 8.43
CA ALA A 181 11.87 -5.63 9.46
C ALA A 181 11.18 -4.70 10.47
N ARG A 182 11.90 -3.69 10.96
CA ARG A 182 11.36 -2.67 11.87
C ARG A 182 10.22 -1.89 11.24
N GLU A 183 10.36 -1.51 9.97
CA GLU A 183 9.35 -0.75 9.26
C GLU A 183 8.08 -1.58 9.00
N MET A 184 8.20 -2.86 8.64
CA MET A 184 7.05 -3.77 8.55
C MET A 184 6.29 -3.83 9.88
N ALA A 185 7.01 -4.01 11.00
CA ALA A 185 6.40 -4.02 12.33
C ALA A 185 5.66 -2.72 12.63
N ARG A 186 6.25 -1.58 12.24
CA ARG A 186 5.64 -0.25 12.36
C ARG A 186 4.36 -0.15 11.53
N ARG A 187 4.39 -0.51 10.23
CA ARG A 187 3.23 -0.43 9.33
C ARG A 187 2.07 -1.30 9.80
N PHE A 188 2.35 -2.52 10.24
CA PHE A 188 1.34 -3.40 10.84
C PHE A 188 0.76 -2.83 12.14
N SER A 189 1.60 -2.28 13.01
CA SER A 189 1.16 -1.62 14.24
C SER A 189 0.32 -0.37 13.95
N ASP A 190 0.66 0.42 12.93
CA ASP A 190 -0.14 1.57 12.49
C ASP A 190 -1.53 1.11 12.03
N ALA A 191 -1.60 0.05 11.20
CA ALA A 191 -2.86 -0.51 10.73
C ALA A 191 -3.75 -0.98 11.90
N ARG A 192 -3.15 -1.62 12.92
CA ARG A 192 -3.84 -2.00 14.17
C ARG A 192 -4.38 -0.78 14.90
N ARG A 193 -3.53 0.22 15.20
CA ARG A 193 -3.93 1.42 15.95
C ARG A 193 -5.00 2.24 15.24
N ARG A 194 -5.02 2.24 13.90
CA ARG A 194 -6.03 2.91 13.07
C ARG A 194 -7.31 2.08 12.87
N GLY A 195 -7.40 0.88 13.44
CA GLY A 195 -8.57 -0.01 13.27
C GLY A 195 -8.72 -0.56 11.85
N LEU A 196 -7.63 -0.63 11.08
CA LEU A 196 -7.61 -1.16 9.72
C LEU A 196 -7.30 -2.66 9.70
N TRP A 197 -6.68 -3.16 10.76
CA TRP A 197 -6.36 -4.58 10.93
C TRP A 197 -6.92 -5.14 12.23
N HIS A 198 -7.77 -6.17 12.12
CA HIS A 198 -8.36 -6.88 13.25
C HIS A 198 -7.89 -8.34 13.27
N ALA A 199 -6.66 -8.56 13.72
CA ALA A 199 -6.13 -9.90 13.91
C ALA A 199 -6.85 -10.67 15.02
N ARG A 200 -6.94 -12.00 14.86
CA ARG A 200 -7.53 -12.90 15.86
C ARG A 200 -6.56 -13.29 16.98
N ARG A 201 -5.27 -13.01 16.80
CA ARG A 201 -4.20 -13.30 17.77
C ARG A 201 -4.14 -12.23 18.85
N ASN A 202 -4.04 -12.66 20.11
CA ASN A 202 -4.01 -11.76 21.27
C ASN A 202 -2.60 -11.25 21.60
N ASP A 203 -1.56 -11.92 21.11
CA ASP A 203 -0.14 -11.63 21.35
C ASP A 203 0.51 -10.80 20.23
N LEU A 204 -0.24 -10.49 19.17
CA LEU A 204 0.29 -9.84 17.98
C LEU A 204 0.97 -8.50 18.27
N ASP A 205 0.35 -7.65 19.09
CA ASP A 205 0.94 -6.34 19.38
C ASP A 205 2.30 -6.50 20.12
N HIS A 206 2.39 -7.49 21.01
CA HIS A 206 3.64 -7.83 21.68
C HIS A 206 4.70 -8.41 20.72
N ASP A 207 4.30 -9.28 19.79
CA ASP A 207 5.21 -9.82 18.77
C ASP A 207 5.77 -8.73 17.85
N LEU A 208 4.93 -7.79 17.41
CA LEU A 208 5.37 -6.64 16.60
C LEU A 208 6.33 -5.73 17.38
N GLU A 209 6.06 -5.47 18.66
CA GLU A 209 6.96 -4.70 19.52
C GLU A 209 8.32 -5.41 19.72
N ALA A 210 8.29 -6.73 19.96
CA ALA A 210 9.48 -7.56 20.10
C ALA A 210 10.32 -7.57 18.83
N LEU A 211 9.69 -7.79 17.66
CA LEU A 211 10.35 -7.73 16.36
C LEU A 211 11.00 -6.36 16.12
N ALA A 212 10.29 -5.27 16.43
CA ALA A 212 10.85 -3.92 16.29
C ALA A 212 12.05 -3.69 17.21
N ALA A 213 12.09 -4.30 18.39
CA ALA A 213 13.24 -4.26 19.30
C ALA A 213 14.42 -5.09 18.77
N GLU A 214 14.17 -6.33 18.34
CA GLU A 214 15.16 -7.21 17.72
C GLU A 214 15.81 -6.54 16.51
N ALA A 215 15.00 -5.93 15.64
CA ALA A 215 15.47 -5.23 14.46
C ALA A 215 16.36 -4.02 14.80
N ARG A 216 16.08 -3.29 15.89
CA ARG A 216 16.97 -2.20 16.35
C ARG A 216 18.32 -2.75 16.79
N THR A 217 18.34 -3.83 17.55
CA THR A 217 19.59 -4.47 17.98
C THR A 217 20.39 -4.99 16.79
N ALA A 218 19.74 -5.65 15.84
CA ALA A 218 20.39 -6.15 14.63
C ALA A 218 20.98 -5.03 13.76
N GLY A 219 20.27 -3.90 13.63
CA GLY A 219 20.77 -2.72 12.91
C GLY A 219 22.05 -2.14 13.54
N VAL A 220 22.07 -1.97 14.86
CA VAL A 220 23.26 -1.48 15.58
C VAL A 220 24.45 -2.42 15.41
N THR A 221 24.23 -3.74 15.43
CA THR A 221 25.32 -4.70 15.22
C THR A 221 25.87 -4.68 13.80
N ALA A 222 25.03 -4.42 12.80
CA ALA A 222 25.46 -4.30 11.40
C ALA A 222 26.29 -3.01 11.18
N GLU A 223 25.82 -1.87 11.70
CA GLU A 223 26.56 -0.59 11.63
C GLU A 223 27.91 -0.65 12.36
N ALA A 224 28.00 -1.40 13.46
CA ALA A 224 29.25 -1.59 14.20
C ALA A 224 30.25 -2.54 13.52
N ALA A 225 29.81 -3.30 12.51
CA ALA A 225 30.62 -4.27 11.78
C ALA A 225 31.19 -3.73 10.45
N GLU A 226 30.67 -2.58 9.98
CA GLU A 226 31.22 -1.80 8.85
C GLU A 226 32.32 -0.83 9.29
#